data_AF-A0AAD5QMJ4-F1
#
_entry.id   AF-A0AAD5QMJ4-F1
#
_cell.length_a   1.000
_cell.length_b   1.000
_cell.length_c   1.000
_cell.angle_alpha   90.00
_cell.angle_beta   90.00
_cell.angle_gamma   90.00
#
_symmetry.space_group_name_H-M   'P 1'
#
loop_
_entity.id
_entity.type
_entity.pdbx_description
1 polymer ?
#
loop_
_entity_poly.entity_id
_entity_poly.type
_entity_poly.pdbx_seq_one_letter_code
_entity_poly.pdbx_strand_id
1 'polypeptide(L)'
;MKKVFIAEPTDLRISQVYSIWESSPSVEIASEVDIQLKSNFGLAMRLVTNVQSGDELYKDLNRIWLIRRFKKLPFQAHFYPIPASAYTEDTSARLSLFGVKALGVASLKPSELEVMLDRRLMHDDGRGLDQVVDLSSHLLFI
;
A
#
# COMPACT_ATOMS: atom_id res chain seq x y z
N MET A 1 -9.00 -22.15 4.10
CA MET A 1 -8.52 -20.79 4.42
C MET A 1 -7.46 -20.90 5.49
N LYS A 2 -6.22 -20.46 5.22
CA LYS A 2 -5.12 -20.48 6.20
C LYS A 2 -4.88 -19.05 6.67
N LYS A 3 -5.20 -18.74 7.93
CA LYS A 3 -4.90 -17.43 8.52
C LYS A 3 -3.47 -17.47 9.06
N VAL A 4 -2.67 -16.47 8.73
CA VAL A 4 -1.31 -16.31 9.25
C VAL A 4 -1.34 -15.14 10.22
N PHE A 5 -1.08 -15.42 11.48
CA PHE A 5 -0.88 -14.38 12.49
C PHE A 5 0.62 -14.10 12.57
N ILE A 6 1.02 -12.87 12.30
CA ILE A 6 2.39 -12.42 12.49
C ILE A 6 2.52 -12.08 13.99
N ALA A 7 3.56 -12.56 14.65
CA ALA A 7 3.81 -12.23 16.06
C ALA A 7 4.26 -10.75 16.13
N GLU A 8 3.39 -9.89 16.65
CA GLU A 8 3.58 -8.44 16.60
C GLU A 8 3.94 -7.85 17.97
N PRO A 9 4.63 -6.70 18.01
CA PRO A 9 4.77 -5.91 19.22
C PRO A 9 3.41 -5.63 19.86
N THR A 10 3.33 -5.55 21.20
CA THR A 10 2.07 -5.34 21.93
C THR A 10 1.29 -4.07 21.55
N ASP A 11 1.93 -3.12 20.87
CA ASP A 11 1.41 -1.81 20.49
C ASP A 11 1.08 -1.69 18.99
N LEU A 12 1.09 -2.80 18.24
CA LEU A 12 0.68 -2.89 16.84
C LEU A 12 -0.11 -4.18 16.65
N ARG A 13 -1.29 -4.10 16.03
CA ARG A 13 -2.04 -5.31 15.65
C ARG A 13 -2.32 -5.29 14.17
N ILE A 14 -1.76 -6.24 13.46
CA ILE A 14 -1.98 -6.48 12.04
C ILE A 14 -2.42 -7.94 11.88
N SER A 15 -3.51 -8.13 11.17
CA SER A 15 -3.96 -9.44 10.72
C SER A 15 -4.02 -9.46 9.20
N GLN A 16 -3.29 -10.39 8.58
CA GLN A 16 -3.34 -10.57 7.13
C GLN A 16 -3.89 -11.95 6.77
N VAL A 17 -4.90 -11.95 5.91
CA VAL A 17 -5.50 -13.17 5.37
C VAL A 17 -5.25 -13.22 3.88
N TYR A 18 -4.54 -14.26 3.46
CA TYR A 18 -4.27 -14.55 2.06
C TYR A 18 -5.24 -15.62 1.58
N SER A 19 -6.05 -15.29 0.59
CA SER A 19 -7.06 -16.18 0.01
C SER A 19 -6.74 -16.48 -1.45
N ILE A 20 -6.77 -17.77 -1.78
CA ILE A 20 -6.70 -18.26 -3.16
C ILE A 20 -8.01 -18.99 -3.39
N TRP A 21 -8.80 -18.48 -4.32
CA TRP A 21 -10.08 -19.07 -4.69
C TRP A 21 -9.87 -20.09 -5.80
N GLU A 22 -10.67 -21.16 -5.80
CA GLU A 22 -10.67 -22.13 -6.89
C GLU A 22 -10.96 -21.41 -8.21
N SER A 23 -10.16 -21.70 -9.24
CA SER A 23 -10.24 -21.07 -10.57
C SER A 23 -10.01 -19.55 -10.62
N SER A 24 -9.57 -18.89 -9.54
CA SER A 24 -9.17 -17.48 -9.59
C SER A 24 -7.73 -17.33 -10.09
N PRO A 25 -7.44 -16.38 -11.01
CA PRO A 25 -6.09 -16.07 -11.45
C PRO A 25 -5.33 -15.13 -10.49
N SER A 26 -5.93 -14.75 -9.36
CA SER A 26 -5.36 -13.78 -8.41
C SER A 26 -5.36 -14.28 -6.96
N VAL A 27 -4.49 -13.67 -6.16
CA VAL A 27 -4.44 -13.81 -4.70
C VAL A 27 -5.10 -12.59 -4.08
N GLU A 28 -6.00 -12.81 -3.13
CA GLU A 28 -6.64 -11.74 -2.35
C GLU A 28 -5.92 -11.57 -0.99
N ILE A 29 -5.70 -10.33 -0.56
CA ILE A 29 -4.92 -9.99 0.65
C ILE A 29 -5.71 -9.02 1.54
N ALA A 30 -6.54 -9.55 2.42
CA ALA A 30 -7.23 -8.72 3.40
C ALA A 30 -6.28 -8.34 4.57
N SER A 31 -6.17 -7.05 4.89
CA SER A 31 -5.25 -6.53 5.93
C SER A 31 -6.00 -5.74 7.02
N GLU A 32 -6.27 -6.38 8.16
CA GLU A 32 -6.76 -5.66 9.34
C GLU A 32 -5.59 -4.97 10.04
N VAL A 33 -5.71 -3.68 10.35
CA VAL A 33 -4.63 -2.88 10.93
C VAL A 33 -5.19 -2.01 12.06
N ASP A 34 -4.53 -2.07 13.20
CA ASP A 34 -4.76 -1.18 14.34
C ASP A 34 -3.44 -0.54 14.78
N ILE A 35 -3.37 0.78 14.58
CA ILE A 35 -2.22 1.63 14.95
C ILE A 35 -2.57 2.66 16.03
N GLN A 36 -3.66 2.50 16.77
CA GLN A 36 -4.13 3.49 17.75
C GLN A 36 -3.11 3.81 18.84
N LEU A 37 -2.30 2.82 19.23
CA LEU A 37 -1.26 2.97 20.25
C LEU A 37 0.04 3.60 19.72
N LYS A 38 0.15 3.82 18.40
CA LYS A 38 1.32 4.46 17.79
C LYS A 38 1.17 5.98 17.77
N SER A 39 2.29 6.68 17.66
CA SER A 39 2.33 8.14 17.51
C SER A 39 3.30 8.49 16.40
N ASN A 40 2.92 9.42 15.51
CA ASN A 40 3.74 9.85 14.36
C ASN A 40 4.24 8.65 13.53
N PHE A 41 3.30 7.79 13.14
CA PHE A 41 3.58 6.50 12.53
C PHE A 41 2.81 6.32 11.22
N GLY A 42 3.48 5.76 10.21
CA GLY A 42 2.86 5.34 8.96
C GLY A 42 3.13 3.87 8.72
N LEU A 43 2.11 3.12 8.34
CA LEU A 43 2.21 1.70 8.02
C LEU A 43 1.99 1.49 6.52
N ALA A 44 2.92 0.78 5.89
CA ALA A 44 2.78 0.36 4.51
C ALA A 44 3.00 -1.17 4.38
N MET A 45 2.22 -1.79 3.50
CA MET A 45 2.48 -3.14 3.03
C MET A 45 3.48 -3.06 1.87
N ARG A 46 4.54 -3.85 1.91
CA ARG A 46 5.50 -3.97 0.81
C ARG A 46 5.41 -5.36 0.17
N LEU A 47 5.18 -5.39 -1.12
CA LEU A 47 5.31 -6.58 -1.95
C LEU A 47 6.72 -6.58 -2.55
N VAL A 48 7.45 -7.67 -2.34
CA VAL A 48 8.80 -7.88 -2.89
C VAL A 48 8.73 -9.01 -3.90
N THR A 49 9.21 -8.75 -5.11
CA THR A 49 9.16 -9.69 -6.23
C THR A 49 10.54 -9.83 -6.88
N ASN A 50 10.63 -10.74 -7.85
CA ASN A 50 11.78 -10.86 -8.74
C ASN A 50 11.60 -10.09 -10.07
N VAL A 51 10.49 -9.36 -10.24
CA VAL A 51 10.17 -8.59 -11.46
C VAL A 51 11.12 -7.40 -11.58
N GLN A 52 11.96 -7.40 -12.62
CA GLN A 52 13.00 -6.39 -12.85
C GLN A 52 12.44 -5.09 -13.42
N SER A 53 11.61 -4.39 -12.63
CA SER A 53 10.89 -3.19 -13.05
C SER A 53 11.75 -1.93 -13.20
N GLY A 54 13.02 -1.97 -12.77
CA GLY A 54 13.85 -0.78 -12.68
C GLY A 54 13.22 0.29 -11.78
N ASP A 55 13.19 1.54 -12.23
CA ASP A 55 12.60 2.67 -11.51
C ASP A 55 11.16 3.01 -11.99
N GLU A 56 10.47 2.04 -12.58
CA GLU A 56 9.17 2.25 -13.21
C GLU A 56 8.00 1.79 -12.35
N LEU A 57 6.99 2.65 -12.29
CA LEU A 57 5.69 2.34 -11.69
C LEU A 57 4.59 2.81 -12.64
N TYR A 58 3.60 1.95 -12.87
CA TYR A 58 2.40 2.29 -13.61
C TYR A 58 1.23 2.35 -12.64
N LYS A 59 0.44 3.41 -12.71
CA LYS A 59 -0.69 3.62 -11.81
C LYS A 59 -1.90 4.14 -12.55
N ASP A 60 -3.09 3.88 -12.04
CA ASP A 60 -4.32 4.43 -12.61
C ASP A 60 -4.55 5.90 -12.24
N LEU A 61 -5.19 6.64 -13.14
CA LEU A 61 -5.68 7.99 -12.92
C LEU A 61 -7.19 7.96 -13.03
N ASN A 62 -7.84 7.95 -11.87
CA ASN A 62 -9.29 7.91 -11.69
C ASN A 62 -9.94 6.75 -12.45
N ARG A 63 -9.30 5.57 -12.51
CA ARG A 63 -9.79 4.37 -13.19
C ARG A 63 -9.98 4.47 -14.71
N ILE A 64 -9.43 5.51 -15.35
CA ILE A 64 -9.58 5.73 -16.80
C ILE A 64 -8.25 5.51 -17.52
N TRP A 65 -7.19 6.18 -17.06
CA TRP A 65 -5.90 6.18 -17.75
C TRP A 65 -4.81 5.56 -16.90
N LEU A 66 -3.91 4.81 -17.53
CA LEU A 66 -2.67 4.33 -16.90
C LEU A 66 -1.55 5.30 -17.21
N ILE A 67 -0.79 5.69 -16.19
CA ILE A 67 0.32 6.62 -16.32
C ILE A 67 1.60 6.06 -15.69
N ARG A 68 2.71 6.23 -16.41
CA ARG A 68 4.05 5.85 -15.98
C ARG A 68 4.66 6.90 -15.04
N ARG A 69 5.39 6.45 -14.04
CA ARG A 69 6.13 7.24 -13.05
C ARG A 69 7.56 6.76 -12.92
N PHE A 70 8.47 7.70 -12.65
CA PHE A 70 9.90 7.48 -12.51
C PHE A 70 10.42 8.02 -11.18
N LYS A 71 11.45 7.37 -10.64
CA LYS A 71 12.07 7.73 -9.37
C LYS A 71 13.07 8.90 -9.48
N LYS A 72 12.59 10.15 -9.55
CA LYS A 72 13.43 11.37 -9.65
C LYS A 72 13.33 12.38 -8.48
N LEU A 73 12.63 12.04 -7.40
CA LEU A 73 12.18 13.00 -6.39
C LEU A 73 12.60 12.53 -4.97
N PRO A 74 12.42 13.35 -3.92
CA PRO A 74 12.59 12.87 -2.55
C PRO A 74 11.60 11.74 -2.23
N PHE A 75 11.94 10.90 -1.24
CA PHE A 75 11.17 9.72 -0.82
C PHE A 75 9.65 9.92 -0.78
N GLN A 76 9.20 10.98 -0.10
CA GLN A 76 7.78 11.25 0.13
C GLN A 76 7.03 11.58 -1.17
N ALA A 77 7.73 12.17 -2.15
CA ALA A 77 7.19 12.54 -3.45
C ALA A 77 7.07 11.35 -4.42
N HIS A 78 7.44 10.14 -4.00
CA HIS A 78 7.24 8.90 -4.74
C HIS A 78 5.94 8.17 -4.40
N PHE A 79 5.19 8.64 -3.40
CA PHE A 79 3.86 8.14 -3.15
C PHE A 79 2.86 8.80 -4.10
N TYR A 80 2.20 7.97 -4.92
CA TYR A 80 1.17 8.38 -5.86
C TYR A 80 -0.19 7.82 -5.44
N PRO A 81 -1.30 8.53 -5.70
CA PRO A 81 -2.62 7.99 -5.43
C PRO A 81 -2.96 6.85 -6.41
N ILE A 82 -3.47 5.74 -5.86
CA ILE A 82 -4.08 4.60 -6.58
C ILE A 82 -5.57 4.48 -6.24
N PRO A 83 -6.46 5.05 -7.05
CA PRO A 83 -7.90 4.85 -6.89
C PRO A 83 -8.37 3.40 -7.13
N ALA A 84 -7.64 2.62 -7.92
CA ALA A 84 -7.98 1.22 -8.18
C ALA A 84 -6.80 0.29 -8.39
N SER A 85 -5.76 0.69 -9.11
CA SER A 85 -4.75 -0.26 -9.54
C SER A 85 -3.39 0.37 -9.83
N ALA A 86 -2.34 -0.39 -9.55
CA ALA A 86 -0.98 -0.12 -9.98
C ALA A 86 -0.30 -1.42 -10.39
N TYR A 87 0.74 -1.31 -11.22
CA TYR A 87 1.55 -2.45 -11.57
C TYR A 87 3.01 -2.07 -11.81
N THR A 88 3.86 -3.08 -11.67
CA THR A 88 5.26 -3.08 -12.10
C THR A 88 5.46 -4.27 -13.03
N GLU A 89 6.33 -4.13 -14.03
CA GLU A 89 6.56 -5.19 -15.02
C GLU A 89 8.00 -5.18 -15.52
N ASP A 90 8.43 -6.34 -16.00
CA ASP A 90 9.61 -6.52 -16.83
C ASP A 90 9.24 -7.20 -18.16
N THR A 91 10.21 -7.68 -18.91
CA THR A 91 9.97 -8.33 -20.21
C THR A 91 9.27 -9.69 -20.11
N SER A 92 9.21 -10.28 -18.92
CA SER A 92 8.74 -11.64 -18.66
C SER A 92 7.45 -11.69 -17.85
N ALA A 93 7.27 -10.78 -16.88
CA ALA A 93 6.22 -10.84 -15.89
C ALA A 93 5.75 -9.45 -15.46
N ARG A 94 4.49 -9.41 -15.01
CA ARG A 94 3.83 -8.22 -14.44
C ARG A 94 3.25 -8.56 -13.07
N LEU A 95 3.58 -7.76 -12.06
CA LEU A 95 2.86 -7.73 -10.80
C LEU A 95 1.79 -6.65 -10.88
N SER A 96 0.51 -7.03 -10.87
CA SER A 96 -0.61 -6.08 -10.79
C SER A 96 -1.26 -6.13 -9.41
N LEU A 97 -1.43 -4.96 -8.82
CA LEU A 97 -2.13 -4.74 -7.56
C LEU A 97 -3.44 -4.01 -7.85
N PHE A 98 -4.52 -4.54 -7.29
CA PHE A 98 -5.82 -3.87 -7.26
C PHE A 98 -6.17 -3.56 -5.81
N GLY A 99 -6.65 -2.35 -5.55
CA GLY A 99 -7.14 -1.92 -4.26
C GLY A 99 -8.64 -1.68 -4.32
N VAL A 100 -9.35 -2.08 -3.26
CA VAL A 100 -10.79 -1.80 -3.10
C VAL A 100 -11.09 -0.36 -2.71
N LYS A 101 -10.06 0.41 -2.31
CA LYS A 101 -10.16 1.83 -1.95
C LYS A 101 -8.94 2.63 -2.41
N ALA A 102 -9.09 3.96 -2.44
CA ALA A 102 -8.01 4.86 -2.80
C ALA A 102 -6.92 4.86 -1.72
N LEU A 103 -5.71 4.47 -2.11
CA LEU A 103 -4.52 4.43 -1.24
C LEU A 103 -3.32 5.13 -1.89
N GLY A 104 -2.24 5.28 -1.13
CA GLY A 104 -0.95 5.71 -1.67
C GLY A 104 -0.11 4.50 -2.08
N VAL A 105 0.47 4.52 -3.27
CA VAL A 105 1.42 3.50 -3.74
C VAL A 105 2.77 4.12 -4.08
N ALA A 106 3.84 3.35 -3.91
CA ALA A 106 5.17 3.71 -4.39
C ALA A 106 5.89 2.46 -4.91
N SER A 107 6.92 2.68 -5.73
CA SER A 107 7.98 1.69 -5.97
C SER A 107 9.29 2.35 -5.58
N LEU A 108 9.71 2.11 -4.33
CA LEU A 108 10.87 2.79 -3.75
C LEU A 108 12.18 2.09 -4.10
N LYS A 109 12.14 0.83 -4.50
CA LYS A 109 13.28 0.08 -5.05
C LYS A 109 12.80 -0.79 -6.21
N PRO A 110 13.70 -1.16 -7.14
CA PRO A 110 13.37 -2.10 -8.20
C PRO A 110 12.82 -3.39 -7.61
N SER A 111 11.78 -3.94 -8.24
CA SER A 111 11.09 -5.17 -7.80
C SER A 111 10.27 -5.05 -6.50
N GLU A 112 10.15 -3.84 -5.93
CA GLU A 112 9.30 -3.56 -4.76
C GLU A 112 8.07 -2.73 -5.14
N LEU A 113 6.94 -3.00 -4.49
CA LEU A 113 5.72 -2.19 -4.56
C LEU A 113 5.20 -1.96 -3.13
N GLU A 114 5.14 -0.71 -2.70
CA GLU A 114 4.62 -0.32 -1.39
C GLU A 114 3.22 0.28 -1.49
N VAL A 115 2.35 -0.10 -0.56
CA VAL A 115 1.00 0.43 -0.41
C VAL A 115 0.84 0.96 1.00
N MET A 116 0.54 2.25 1.14
CA MET A 116 0.23 2.85 2.43
C MET A 116 -1.11 2.30 2.92
N LEU A 117 -1.10 1.67 4.09
CA LEU A 117 -2.29 1.11 4.73
C LEU A 117 -2.97 2.16 5.60
N ASP A 118 -2.22 2.71 6.56
CA ASP A 118 -2.75 3.68 7.50
C ASP A 118 -1.65 4.62 8.02
N ARG A 119 -2.04 5.76 8.58
CA ARG A 119 -1.14 6.73 9.19
C ARG A 119 -1.78 7.40 10.40
N ARG A 120 -0.97 7.67 11.42
CA ARG A 120 -1.35 8.42 12.62
C ARG A 120 -0.31 9.50 12.89
N LEU A 121 -0.73 10.76 12.84
CA LEU A 121 0.15 11.93 12.95
C LEU A 121 -0.35 12.83 14.07
N MET A 122 0.50 13.09 15.08
CA MET A 122 0.15 13.88 16.26
C MET A 122 0.51 15.37 16.11
N HIS A 123 0.69 15.83 14.87
CA HIS A 123 0.98 17.21 14.53
C HIS A 123 0.15 17.62 13.30
N ASP A 124 -0.35 18.86 13.32
CA ASP A 124 -0.94 19.50 12.15
C ASP A 124 0.14 19.83 11.12
N ASP A 125 -0.23 19.86 9.83
CA ASP A 125 0.69 20.11 8.71
C ASP A 125 0.74 21.58 8.25
N GLY A 126 0.06 22.47 8.98
CA GLY A 126 0.00 23.90 8.71
C GLY A 126 -0.83 24.26 7.47
N ARG A 127 -1.75 23.37 7.04
CA ARG A 127 -2.58 23.57 5.84
C ARG A 127 -4.02 23.98 6.14
N GLY A 128 -4.31 24.36 7.38
CA GLY A 128 -5.56 25.01 7.78
C GLY A 128 -6.65 24.06 8.31
N LEU A 129 -6.29 22.81 8.61
CA LEU A 129 -7.19 21.88 9.29
C LEU A 129 -7.09 21.99 10.82
N ASP A 130 -5.93 22.43 11.34
CA ASP A 130 -5.63 22.67 12.75
C ASP A 130 -5.95 21.47 13.65
N GLN A 131 -5.71 20.26 13.14
CA GLN A 131 -5.95 19.03 13.89
C GLN A 131 -4.93 17.93 13.55
N VAL A 132 -4.84 16.97 14.45
CA VAL A 132 -4.05 15.75 14.29
C VAL A 132 -4.77 14.72 13.41
N VAL A 133 -4.02 13.80 12.80
CA VAL A 133 -4.57 12.60 12.16
C VAL A 133 -4.59 11.47 13.18
N ASP A 134 -5.64 11.44 14.01
CA ASP A 134 -5.78 10.50 15.14
C ASP A 134 -6.84 9.40 14.87
N LEU A 135 -7.73 9.62 13.91
CA LEU A 135 -8.79 8.66 13.57
C LEU A 135 -8.25 7.50 12.73
N SER A 136 -7.89 6.38 13.38
CA SER A 136 -7.63 5.09 12.70
C SER A 136 -8.83 4.14 12.87
N SER A 137 -9.47 3.76 11.77
CA SER A 137 -10.52 2.74 11.74
C SER A 137 -9.91 1.35 11.60
N HIS A 138 -10.38 0.38 12.39
CA HIS A 138 -9.79 -0.96 12.50
C HIS A 138 -9.74 -1.82 11.21
N LEU A 139 -10.35 -1.43 10.09
CA LEU A 139 -10.53 -2.33 8.93
C LEU A 139 -10.03 -1.74 7.60
N LEU A 140 -9.02 -2.41 7.04
CA LEU A 140 -8.39 -2.12 5.76
C LEU A 140 -8.50 -3.35 4.83
N PHE A 141 -9.64 -3.50 4.15
CA PHE A 141 -9.69 -4.46 3.04
C PHE A 141 -8.79 -3.93 1.90
N ILE A 142 -7.90 -4.78 1.40
CA ILE A 142 -7.13 -4.57 0.16
C ILE A 142 -7.41 -5.76 -0.74
#